data_AF-R7Y850-F1
#
_entry.id   AF-R7Y850-F1
#
_cell.length_a   1.000
_cell.length_b   1.000
_cell.length_c   1.000
_cell.angle_alpha   90.00
_cell.angle_beta   90.00
_cell.angle_gamma   90.00
#
_symmetry.space_group_name_H-M   'P 1'
#
loop_
_entity.id
_entity.type
_entity.pdbx_description
1 polymer ?
#
loop_
_entity_poly.entity_id
_entity_poly.type
_entity_poly.pdbx_seq_one_letter_code
_entity_poly.pdbx_strand_id
1 'polypeptide(L)'
;MTNSGTAPPGTDDAGFETRLRIFGFEYDGAGYRAEVFDYSGCDVTTVISDADYFFTDRGKLWSLAVVDASTDCERLMWLSGYDYRRRARTWAEQTRRTEMQLRYLASRAARSRPVVLPDGLRLIRMFPEWGAGPLWESFTENYPADPARLGLDPELAGALTDWNDVWNARPHDADLDDEPGWTATGLALHSRVESALSGVAEVAAQFLRPPAP
;
A
#
# COMPACT_ATOMS: atom_id res chain seq x y z
N MET A 1 33.10 59.91 23.18
CA MET A 1 31.73 59.63 22.72
C MET A 1 31.59 58.12 22.62
N THR A 2 30.96 57.54 23.63
CA THR A 2 30.56 56.14 23.71
C THR A 2 29.37 55.93 22.78
N ASN A 3 29.40 54.90 21.93
CA ASN A 3 28.17 54.34 21.38
C ASN A 3 28.20 52.83 21.51
N SER A 4 27.45 52.36 22.48
CA SER A 4 27.13 50.98 22.76
C SER A 4 26.18 50.48 21.67
N GLY A 5 26.63 49.55 20.84
CA GLY A 5 25.81 48.80 19.91
C GLY A 5 25.85 47.33 20.28
N THR A 6 25.03 46.93 21.24
CA THR A 6 24.79 45.54 21.59
C THR A 6 24.19 44.84 20.37
N ALA A 7 24.93 43.92 19.76
CA ALA A 7 24.38 43.01 18.77
C ALA A 7 23.26 42.18 19.44
N PRO A 8 22.09 42.01 18.80
CA PRO A 8 21.07 41.14 19.36
C PRO A 8 21.62 39.70 19.40
N PRO A 9 21.26 38.92 20.44
CA PRO A 9 21.65 37.52 20.50
C PRO A 9 21.11 36.83 19.24
N GLY A 10 21.99 36.06 18.60
CA GLY A 10 21.60 35.20 17.49
C GLY A 10 20.37 34.42 17.92
N THR A 11 19.29 34.63 17.19
CA THR A 11 18.24 33.63 17.11
C THR A 11 18.92 32.39 16.58
N ASP A 12 19.22 31.46 17.48
CA ASP A 12 19.24 30.04 17.15
C ASP A 12 17.85 29.73 16.61
N ASP A 13 17.66 30.05 15.33
CA ASP A 13 16.69 29.37 14.50
C ASP A 13 17.27 27.97 14.34
N ALA A 14 17.17 27.19 15.41
CA ALA A 14 17.17 25.74 15.34
C ALA A 14 15.89 25.39 14.60
N GLY A 15 15.85 25.74 13.30
CA GLY A 15 14.80 25.38 12.40
C GLY A 15 14.68 23.88 12.53
N PHE A 16 13.49 23.42 12.93
CA PHE A 16 13.19 22.00 12.96
C PHE A 16 13.37 21.49 11.54
N GLU A 17 14.56 21.01 11.24
CA GLU A 17 14.88 20.49 9.92
C GLU A 17 14.03 19.25 9.72
N THR A 18 13.14 19.29 8.74
CA THR A 18 12.24 18.17 8.45
C THR A 18 13.08 16.91 8.23
N ARG A 19 12.96 15.95 9.14
CA ARG A 19 13.63 14.66 9.03
C ARG A 19 12.72 13.69 8.31
N LEU A 20 13.19 13.23 7.16
CA LEU A 20 12.54 12.20 6.35
C LEU A 20 13.25 10.87 6.57
N ARG A 21 12.49 9.78 6.61
CA ARG A 21 13.02 8.43 6.77
C ARG A 21 12.47 7.52 5.68
N ILE A 22 13.36 6.95 4.88
CA ILE A 22 13.02 5.89 3.91
C ILE A 22 13.27 4.53 4.56
N PHE A 23 12.36 3.61 4.30
CA PHE A 23 12.52 2.19 4.58
C PHE A 23 12.54 1.42 3.27
N GLY A 24 13.61 0.68 2.99
CA GLY A 24 13.66 -0.31 1.91
C GLY A 24 13.36 -1.70 2.48
N PHE A 25 12.40 -2.43 1.90
CA PHE A 25 12.03 -3.77 2.35
C PHE A 25 12.47 -4.84 1.37
N GLU A 26 13.26 -5.78 1.88
CA GLU A 26 13.70 -6.97 1.17
C GLU A 26 13.23 -8.23 1.91
N TYR A 27 13.02 -9.31 1.15
CA TYR A 27 12.69 -10.61 1.71
C TYR A 27 13.96 -11.47 1.81
N ASP A 28 14.27 -11.97 2.99
CA ASP A 28 15.50 -12.73 3.27
C ASP A 28 15.32 -14.26 3.22
N GLY A 29 14.12 -14.73 2.86
CA GLY A 29 13.74 -16.15 2.89
C GLY A 29 12.97 -16.57 4.14
N ALA A 30 12.99 -15.77 5.22
CA ALA A 30 12.23 -16.02 6.45
C ALA A 30 11.23 -14.90 6.75
N GLY A 31 11.49 -13.67 6.30
CA GLY A 31 10.62 -12.53 6.48
C GLY A 31 11.15 -11.27 5.82
N TYR A 32 10.40 -10.18 5.98
CA TYR A 32 10.83 -8.88 5.48
C TYR A 32 11.79 -8.20 6.47
N ARG A 33 12.93 -7.74 5.96
CA ARG A 33 13.86 -6.84 6.67
C ARG A 33 13.75 -5.43 6.12
N ALA A 34 13.99 -4.44 6.98
CA ALA A 34 14.01 -3.04 6.58
C ALA A 34 15.42 -2.47 6.69
N GLU A 35 15.93 -1.92 5.59
CA GLU A 35 17.04 -0.97 5.61
C GLU A 35 16.47 0.45 5.76
N VAL A 36 17.13 1.27 6.58
CA VAL A 36 16.60 2.57 7.00
C VAL A 36 17.60 3.66 6.67
N PHE A 37 17.12 4.71 6.01
CA PHE A 37 17.93 5.87 5.63
C PHE A 37 17.23 7.14 6.09
N ASP A 38 17.97 7.97 6.81
CA ASP A 38 17.49 9.28 7.28
C ASP A 38 18.04 10.38 6.38
N TYR A 39 17.15 11.31 6.02
CA TYR A 39 17.43 12.48 5.23
C TYR A 39 17.01 13.72 6.03
N SER A 40 17.85 14.74 6.02
CA SER A 40 17.55 16.06 6.56
C SER A 40 17.85 17.11 5.50
N GLY A 41 17.09 18.21 5.50
CA GLY A 41 17.33 19.35 4.61
C GLY A 41 17.09 19.08 3.13
N CYS A 42 16.46 17.96 2.80
CA CYS A 42 16.19 17.52 1.44
C CYS A 42 14.71 17.69 1.10
N ASP A 43 14.42 18.05 -0.16
CA ASP A 43 13.05 18.08 -0.66
C ASP A 43 12.46 16.67 -0.81
N VAL A 44 11.18 16.52 -0.49
CA VAL A 44 10.47 15.23 -0.53
C VAL A 44 10.51 14.58 -1.93
N THR A 45 10.46 15.37 -3.00
CA THR A 45 10.48 14.84 -4.38
C THR A 45 11.82 14.21 -4.72
N THR A 46 12.93 14.80 -4.25
CA THR A 46 14.27 14.22 -4.38
C THR A 46 14.36 12.89 -3.64
N VAL A 47 13.87 12.84 -2.40
CA VAL A 47 13.87 11.62 -1.58
C VAL A 47 13.04 10.51 -2.24
N ILE A 48 11.89 10.83 -2.86
CA ILE A 48 11.06 9.86 -3.60
C ILE A 48 11.77 9.36 -4.85
N SER A 49 12.37 10.24 -5.64
CA SER A 49 13.11 9.86 -6.86
C SER A 49 14.29 8.92 -6.53
N ASP A 50 15.02 9.22 -5.46
CA ASP A 50 16.10 8.37 -4.97
C ASP A 50 15.55 7.02 -4.51
N ALA A 51 14.43 7.01 -3.77
CA ALA A 51 13.82 5.77 -3.30
C ALA A 51 13.44 4.82 -4.45
N ASP A 52 12.84 5.34 -5.52
CA ASP A 52 12.47 4.52 -6.67
C ASP A 52 13.68 3.93 -7.38
N TYR A 53 14.74 4.73 -7.56
CA TYR A 53 15.99 4.27 -8.17
C TYR A 53 16.74 3.25 -7.30
N PHE A 54 16.86 3.49 -6.00
CA PHE A 54 17.66 2.64 -5.11
C PHE A 54 16.94 1.37 -4.65
N PHE A 55 15.62 1.42 -4.44
CA PHE A 55 14.88 0.30 -3.88
C PHE A 55 14.05 -0.43 -4.93
N THR A 56 13.13 0.27 -5.61
CA THR A 56 12.18 -0.36 -6.53
C THR A 56 12.91 -1.11 -7.65
N ASP A 57 13.85 -0.43 -8.29
CA ASP A 57 14.63 -1.01 -9.40
C ASP A 57 15.57 -2.14 -8.98
N ARG A 58 15.93 -2.20 -7.70
CA ARG A 58 16.74 -3.27 -7.11
C ARG A 58 15.92 -4.39 -6.50
N GLY A 59 14.61 -4.39 -6.70
CA GLY A 59 13.75 -5.49 -6.27
C GLY A 59 13.24 -5.36 -4.84
N LYS A 60 13.28 -4.16 -4.25
CA LYS A 60 12.75 -3.87 -2.90
C LYS A 60 11.48 -3.04 -2.94
N LEU A 61 10.58 -3.27 -1.99
CA LEU A 61 9.49 -2.35 -1.69
C LEU A 61 10.07 -1.16 -0.89
N TRP A 62 9.41 -0.01 -0.86
CA TRP A 62 9.87 1.09 0.00
C TRP A 62 8.75 1.97 0.54
N SER A 63 8.95 2.52 1.74
CA SER A 63 8.06 3.52 2.34
C SER A 63 8.83 4.74 2.80
N LEU A 64 8.14 5.87 2.90
CA LEU A 64 8.68 7.15 3.33
C LEU A 64 7.82 7.72 4.45
N ALA A 65 8.46 8.19 5.51
CA ALA A 65 7.82 8.87 6.62
C ALA A 65 8.52 10.18 6.96
N VAL A 66 7.77 11.13 7.52
CA VAL A 66 8.33 12.20 8.34
C VAL A 66 8.56 11.65 9.74
N VAL A 67 9.73 11.94 10.31
CA VAL A 67 10.07 11.64 11.69
C VAL A 67 9.72 12.86 12.54
N ASP A 68 8.73 12.71 13.41
CA ASP A 68 8.42 13.68 14.44
C ASP A 68 9.26 13.36 15.69
N ALA A 69 10.30 14.18 15.89
CA ALA A 69 11.23 14.10 17.01
C ALA A 69 10.83 15.00 18.19
N SER A 70 9.64 15.63 18.14
CA SER A 70 9.17 16.52 19.21
C SER A 70 8.67 15.80 20.47
N THR A 71 8.63 14.46 20.43
CA THR A 71 8.15 13.62 21.54
C THR A 71 9.25 12.67 22.00
N ASP A 72 9.18 12.19 23.25
CA ASP A 72 10.15 11.24 23.83
C ASP A 72 10.23 9.90 23.06
N CYS A 73 9.26 9.63 22.20
CA CYS A 73 9.20 8.47 21.31
C CYS A 73 9.11 8.93 19.86
N GLU A 74 10.13 8.71 19.03
CA GLU A 74 10.08 9.06 17.60
C GLU A 74 8.78 8.55 16.96
N ARG A 75 7.96 9.48 16.45
CA ARG A 75 6.70 9.15 15.78
C ARG A 75 6.88 9.24 14.27
N LEU A 76 6.43 8.20 13.56
CA LEU A 76 6.46 8.17 12.10
C LEU A 76 5.11 8.60 11.53
N MET A 77 5.15 9.58 10.63
CA MET A 77 4.01 9.99 9.82
C MET A 77 4.26 9.55 8.38
N TRP A 78 3.61 8.48 7.95
CA TRP A 78 3.79 7.89 6.62
C TRP A 78 3.28 8.82 5.51
N LEU A 79 4.20 9.21 4.61
CA LEU A 79 3.90 9.98 3.40
C LEU A 79 3.62 9.06 2.21
N SER A 80 4.35 7.94 2.11
CA SER A 80 4.19 6.94 1.05
C SER A 80 4.43 5.55 1.62
N GLY A 81 3.58 4.60 1.27
CA GLY A 81 3.67 3.24 1.77
C GLY A 81 3.41 3.12 3.28
N TYR A 82 3.78 1.97 3.83
CA TYR A 82 3.60 1.61 5.24
C TYR A 82 4.75 0.69 5.67
N ASP A 83 4.90 0.39 6.96
CA ASP A 83 5.85 -0.64 7.40
C ASP A 83 5.42 -2.02 6.89
N TYR A 84 6.07 -2.51 5.83
CA TYR A 84 5.66 -3.76 5.17
C TYR A 84 5.81 -4.99 6.05
N ARG A 85 6.63 -4.90 7.11
CA ARG A 85 6.84 -5.98 8.09
C ARG A 85 5.64 -6.16 9.01
N ARG A 86 4.73 -5.18 9.05
CA ARG A 86 3.54 -5.19 9.89
C ARG A 86 2.31 -5.50 9.06
N ARG A 87 1.38 -6.27 9.63
CA ARG A 87 0.05 -6.46 9.04
C ARG A 87 -0.68 -5.12 9.07
N ALA A 88 -1.16 -4.67 7.90
CA ALA A 88 -2.04 -3.52 7.78
C ALA A 88 -3.40 -3.85 8.44
N ARG A 89 -3.89 -3.01 9.35
CA ARG A 89 -5.11 -3.25 10.13
C ARG A 89 -6.21 -2.27 9.78
N THR A 90 -5.84 -1.04 9.44
CA THR A 90 -6.78 0.02 9.06
C THR A 90 -6.88 0.14 7.55
N TRP A 91 -7.98 0.74 7.07
CA TRP A 91 -8.14 1.10 5.66
C TRP A 91 -6.93 1.87 5.11
N ALA A 92 -6.49 2.91 5.81
CA ALA A 92 -5.38 3.74 5.37
C ALA A 92 -4.06 2.95 5.26
N GLU A 93 -3.81 2.00 6.16
CA GLU A 93 -2.63 1.13 6.08
C GLU A 93 -2.72 0.15 4.91
N GLN A 94 -3.91 -0.41 4.64
CA GLN A 94 -4.12 -1.35 3.55
C GLN A 94 -3.97 -0.67 2.18
N THR A 95 -4.53 0.53 2.03
CA THR A 95 -4.36 1.35 0.81
C THR A 95 -2.89 1.64 0.56
N ARG A 96 -2.17 2.15 1.57
CA ARG A 96 -0.73 2.44 1.47
C ARG A 96 0.12 1.20 1.17
N ARG A 97 -0.21 0.04 1.77
CA ARG A 97 0.47 -1.23 1.46
C ARG A 97 0.25 -1.60 0.00
N THR A 98 -0.99 -1.51 -0.49
CA THR A 98 -1.36 -1.85 -1.86
C THR A 98 -0.70 -0.92 -2.88
N GLU A 99 -0.65 0.38 -2.62
CA GLU A 99 0.04 1.36 -3.47
C GLU A 99 1.53 1.03 -3.60
N MET A 100 2.18 0.67 -2.49
CA MET A 100 3.59 0.28 -2.49
C MET A 100 3.82 -1.00 -3.30
N GLN A 101 2.96 -2.00 -3.16
CA GLN A 101 3.00 -3.23 -3.95
C GLN A 101 2.81 -2.95 -5.44
N LEU A 102 1.84 -2.10 -5.79
CA LEU A 102 1.56 -1.76 -7.18
C LEU A 102 2.70 -0.97 -7.83
N ARG A 103 3.30 -0.01 -7.11
CA ARG A 103 4.48 0.72 -7.59
C ARG A 103 5.64 -0.24 -7.88
N TYR A 104 5.85 -1.20 -6.98
CA TYR A 104 6.85 -2.24 -7.16
C TYR A 104 6.58 -3.13 -8.39
N LEU A 105 5.38 -3.68 -8.51
CA LEU A 105 5.01 -4.57 -9.61
C LEU A 105 5.03 -3.85 -10.97
N ALA A 106 4.63 -2.57 -11.01
CA ALA A 106 4.73 -1.74 -12.20
C ALA A 106 6.18 -1.60 -12.68
N SER A 107 7.13 -1.36 -11.78
CA SER A 107 8.57 -1.29 -12.12
C SER A 107 9.09 -2.62 -12.67
N ARG A 108 8.65 -3.77 -12.10
CA ARG A 108 9.01 -5.09 -12.60
C ARG A 108 8.47 -5.36 -14.00
N ALA A 109 7.20 -5.06 -14.22
CA ALA A 109 6.55 -5.21 -15.52
C ALA A 109 7.25 -4.36 -16.60
N ALA A 110 7.54 -3.09 -16.30
CA ALA A 110 8.27 -2.19 -17.20
C ALA A 110 9.67 -2.71 -17.61
N ARG A 111 10.28 -3.56 -16.77
CA ARG A 111 11.60 -4.16 -16.99
C ARG A 111 11.54 -5.61 -17.46
N SER A 112 10.36 -6.11 -17.88
CA SER A 112 10.14 -7.50 -18.29
C SER A 112 10.65 -8.51 -17.26
N ARG A 113 10.47 -8.18 -15.97
CA ARG A 113 10.79 -9.07 -14.85
C ARG A 113 9.52 -9.81 -14.39
N PRO A 114 9.66 -10.94 -13.67
CA PRO A 114 8.52 -11.60 -13.06
C PRO A 114 7.69 -10.61 -12.21
N VAL A 115 6.38 -10.57 -12.44
CA VAL A 115 5.41 -9.68 -11.77
C VAL A 115 4.93 -10.36 -10.48
N VAL A 116 5.85 -10.51 -9.54
CA VAL A 116 5.63 -11.04 -8.20
C VAL A 116 6.33 -10.15 -7.18
N LEU A 117 5.84 -10.15 -5.95
CA LEU A 117 6.40 -9.45 -4.80
C LEU A 117 7.80 -10.00 -4.43
N PRO A 118 8.57 -9.32 -3.55
CA PRO A 118 9.92 -9.76 -3.20
C PRO A 118 10.01 -11.18 -2.62
N ASP A 119 8.96 -11.66 -1.97
CA ASP A 119 8.80 -13.02 -1.44
C ASP A 119 8.29 -14.04 -2.47
N GLY A 120 8.04 -13.60 -3.71
CA GLY A 120 7.50 -14.44 -4.78
C GLY A 120 5.98 -14.53 -4.83
N LEU A 121 5.26 -13.89 -3.90
CA LEU A 121 3.80 -13.87 -3.90
C LEU A 121 3.25 -13.01 -5.04
N ARG A 122 2.08 -13.41 -5.55
CA ARG A 122 1.28 -12.57 -6.46
C ARG A 122 0.51 -11.51 -5.67
N LEU A 123 0.02 -10.48 -6.36
CA LEU A 123 -0.94 -9.53 -5.80
C LEU A 123 -2.29 -9.68 -6.48
N ILE A 124 -3.30 -10.12 -5.74
CA ILE A 124 -4.69 -10.16 -6.19
C ILE A 124 -5.44 -8.99 -5.56
N ARG A 125 -6.04 -8.14 -6.40
CA ARG A 125 -6.89 -7.03 -5.95
C ARG A 125 -8.33 -7.49 -5.98
N MET A 126 -9.04 -7.26 -4.88
CA MET A 126 -10.45 -7.57 -4.74
C MET A 126 -11.25 -6.27 -4.64
N PHE A 127 -12.10 -6.02 -5.61
CA PHE A 127 -13.01 -4.86 -5.66
C PHE A 127 -14.20 -5.17 -6.58
N PRO A 128 -15.35 -4.50 -6.41
CA PRO A 128 -16.46 -4.67 -7.34
C PRO A 128 -16.10 -4.10 -8.71
N GLU A 129 -16.52 -4.79 -9.76
CA GLU A 129 -16.28 -4.35 -11.13
C GLU A 129 -17.52 -4.53 -12.00
N TRP A 130 -17.69 -3.60 -12.95
CA TRP A 130 -18.77 -3.61 -13.91
C TRP A 130 -18.48 -4.56 -15.06
N GLY A 131 -19.34 -5.56 -15.25
CA GLY A 131 -19.26 -6.49 -16.38
C GLY A 131 -18.04 -7.44 -16.37
N ALA A 132 -17.29 -7.48 -15.27
CA ALA A 132 -16.16 -8.39 -15.06
C ALA A 132 -16.17 -8.93 -13.62
N GLY A 133 -15.37 -9.96 -13.37
CA GLY A 133 -15.24 -10.55 -12.03
C GLY A 133 -14.49 -9.63 -11.04
N PRO A 134 -14.70 -9.83 -9.72
CA PRO A 134 -14.18 -8.92 -8.69
C PRO A 134 -12.69 -9.12 -8.34
N LEU A 135 -11.99 -10.06 -8.98
CA LEU A 135 -10.58 -10.37 -8.70
C LEU A 135 -9.70 -9.95 -9.88
N TRP A 136 -8.65 -9.19 -9.59
CA TRP A 136 -7.80 -8.59 -10.61
C TRP A 136 -6.32 -8.74 -10.27
N GLU A 137 -5.52 -9.16 -11.26
CA GLU A 137 -4.08 -9.28 -11.14
C GLU A 137 -3.40 -8.32 -12.13
N SER A 138 -2.99 -7.16 -11.63
CA SER A 138 -2.40 -6.11 -12.46
C SER A 138 -1.08 -6.54 -13.11
N PHE A 139 -0.81 -6.01 -14.30
CA PHE A 139 0.42 -6.19 -15.06
C PHE A 139 0.71 -7.62 -15.52
N THR A 140 -0.32 -8.47 -15.55
CA THR A 140 -0.25 -9.84 -16.07
C THR A 140 -1.27 -10.05 -17.20
N GLU A 141 -1.17 -11.18 -17.90
CA GLU A 141 -2.18 -11.59 -18.90
C GLU A 141 -3.47 -12.13 -18.27
N ASN A 142 -3.49 -12.31 -16.93
CA ASN A 142 -4.62 -12.82 -16.18
C ASN A 142 -5.51 -11.67 -15.67
N TYR A 143 -6.12 -10.95 -16.61
CA TYR A 143 -6.81 -9.69 -16.36
C TYR A 143 -8.17 -9.64 -17.08
N PRO A 144 -9.33 -9.68 -16.37
CA PRO A 144 -9.58 -10.02 -14.96
C PRO A 144 -9.03 -11.40 -14.55
N ALA A 145 -8.80 -11.61 -13.26
CA ALA A 145 -8.30 -12.89 -12.76
C ALA A 145 -9.42 -13.92 -12.70
N ASP A 146 -9.22 -15.07 -13.34
CA ASP A 146 -10.15 -16.20 -13.29
C ASP A 146 -10.03 -16.94 -11.93
N PRO A 147 -11.09 -16.98 -11.10
CA PRO A 147 -11.10 -17.71 -9.83
C PRO A 147 -10.65 -19.17 -9.94
N ALA A 148 -11.00 -19.87 -11.03
CA ALA A 148 -10.62 -21.26 -11.22
C ALA A 148 -9.12 -21.40 -11.50
N ARG A 149 -8.52 -20.47 -12.25
CA ARG A 149 -7.05 -20.42 -12.47
C ARG A 149 -6.27 -20.02 -11.23
N LEU A 150 -6.91 -19.32 -10.29
CA LEU A 150 -6.36 -19.04 -8.97
C LEU A 150 -6.46 -20.25 -8.02
N GLY A 151 -7.17 -21.31 -8.42
CA GLY A 151 -7.38 -22.49 -7.59
C GLY A 151 -8.44 -22.28 -6.50
N LEU A 152 -9.32 -21.28 -6.64
CA LEU A 152 -10.45 -21.10 -5.73
C LEU A 152 -11.48 -22.19 -5.98
N ASP A 153 -12.09 -22.69 -4.90
CA ASP A 153 -13.15 -23.66 -5.02
C ASP A 153 -14.41 -23.03 -5.67
N PRO A 154 -15.25 -23.83 -6.35
CA PRO A 154 -16.42 -23.31 -7.06
C PRO A 154 -17.44 -22.58 -6.18
N GLU A 155 -17.54 -22.94 -4.89
CA GLU A 155 -18.48 -22.31 -3.96
C GLU A 155 -18.02 -20.87 -3.64
N LEU A 156 -16.74 -20.69 -3.33
CA LEU A 156 -16.15 -19.37 -3.11
C LEU A 156 -16.19 -18.52 -4.38
N ALA A 157 -15.91 -19.10 -5.54
CA ALA A 157 -16.02 -18.41 -6.82
C ALA A 157 -17.46 -17.91 -7.08
N GLY A 158 -18.47 -18.76 -6.83
CA GLY A 158 -19.88 -18.38 -6.94
C GLY A 158 -20.26 -17.25 -5.98
N ALA A 159 -19.83 -17.34 -4.71
CA ALA A 159 -20.11 -16.30 -3.72
C ALA A 159 -19.47 -14.94 -4.05
N LEU A 160 -18.29 -14.94 -4.69
CA LEU A 160 -17.67 -13.72 -5.23
C LEU A 160 -18.47 -13.12 -6.38
N THR A 161 -18.99 -13.96 -7.28
CA THR A 161 -19.87 -13.53 -8.36
C THR A 161 -21.15 -12.92 -7.79
N ASP A 162 -21.85 -13.59 -6.88
CA ASP A 162 -23.08 -13.10 -6.26
C ASP A 162 -22.86 -11.74 -5.56
N TRP A 163 -21.73 -11.59 -4.85
CA TRP A 163 -21.36 -10.33 -4.21
C TRP A 163 -21.11 -9.20 -5.20
N ASN A 164 -20.48 -9.49 -6.34
CA ASN A 164 -20.26 -8.53 -7.42
C ASN A 164 -21.57 -8.21 -8.17
N ASP A 165 -22.47 -9.17 -8.29
CA ASP A 165 -23.76 -8.99 -8.96
C ASP A 165 -24.69 -8.04 -8.19
N VAL A 166 -24.65 -8.07 -6.85
CA VAL A 166 -25.31 -7.04 -6.02
C VAL A 166 -24.81 -5.65 -6.37
N TRP A 167 -23.50 -5.49 -6.62
CA TRP A 167 -22.96 -4.22 -7.09
C TRP A 167 -23.46 -3.87 -8.49
N ASN A 168 -23.53 -4.85 -9.39
CA ASN A 168 -23.92 -4.63 -10.78
C ASN A 168 -25.43 -4.42 -11.00
N ALA A 169 -26.28 -4.79 -10.03
CA ALA A 169 -27.73 -4.73 -10.15
C ALA A 169 -28.30 -3.29 -10.11
N ARG A 170 -27.51 -2.31 -9.64
CA ARG A 170 -27.95 -0.91 -9.53
C ARG A 170 -27.49 -0.06 -10.72
N PRO A 171 -28.10 1.10 -10.97
CA PRO A 171 -27.58 2.09 -11.90
C PRO A 171 -26.16 2.54 -11.53
N HIS A 172 -25.35 2.90 -12.53
CA HIS A 172 -23.95 3.27 -12.34
C HIS A 172 -23.75 4.49 -11.40
N ASP A 173 -24.73 5.39 -11.35
CA ASP A 173 -24.73 6.61 -10.54
C ASP A 173 -25.48 6.48 -9.21
N ALA A 174 -25.99 5.28 -8.89
CA ALA A 174 -26.70 5.02 -7.65
C ALA A 174 -25.77 4.46 -6.56
N ASP A 175 -26.06 4.81 -5.31
CA ASP A 175 -25.48 4.17 -4.14
C ASP A 175 -26.08 2.77 -3.91
N LEU A 176 -25.39 1.95 -3.11
CA LEU A 176 -25.93 0.66 -2.66
C LEU A 176 -26.97 0.89 -1.56
N ASP A 177 -28.11 0.20 -1.66
CA ASP A 177 -29.17 0.25 -0.63
C ASP A 177 -28.67 -0.20 0.75
N ASP A 178 -27.79 -1.21 0.80
CA ASP A 178 -27.14 -1.71 2.02
C ASP A 178 -25.62 -1.81 1.82
N GLU A 179 -24.96 -0.65 1.70
CA GLU A 179 -23.50 -0.57 1.63
C GLU A 179 -22.80 -1.23 2.84
N PRO A 180 -23.27 -1.08 4.10
CA PRO A 180 -22.66 -1.74 5.25
C PRO A 180 -22.71 -3.27 5.17
N GLY A 181 -23.87 -3.86 4.84
CA GLY A 181 -24.03 -5.30 4.71
C GLY A 181 -23.26 -5.88 3.53
N TRP A 182 -23.25 -5.16 2.40
CA TRP A 182 -22.42 -5.51 1.24
C TRP A 182 -20.92 -5.48 1.58
N THR A 183 -20.46 -4.47 2.33
CA THR A 183 -19.07 -4.36 2.79
C THR A 183 -18.69 -5.48 3.76
N ALA A 184 -19.57 -5.81 4.72
CA ALA A 184 -19.35 -6.91 5.65
C ALA A 184 -19.23 -8.26 4.94
N THR A 185 -20.07 -8.49 3.92
CA THR A 185 -19.99 -9.68 3.05
C THR A 185 -18.66 -9.71 2.30
N GLY A 186 -18.23 -8.57 1.73
CA GLY A 186 -16.94 -8.44 1.06
C GLY A 186 -15.75 -8.77 1.97
N LEU A 187 -15.77 -8.33 3.24
CA LEU A 187 -14.75 -8.66 4.23
C LEU A 187 -14.71 -10.16 4.57
N ALA A 188 -15.87 -10.80 4.69
CA ALA A 188 -15.94 -12.25 4.93
C ALA A 188 -15.38 -13.04 3.73
N LEU A 189 -15.73 -12.63 2.51
CA LEU A 189 -15.20 -13.22 1.28
C LEU A 189 -13.70 -12.97 1.14
N HIS A 190 -13.22 -11.76 1.41
CA HIS A 190 -11.80 -11.41 1.40
C HIS A 190 -10.98 -12.33 2.33
N SER A 191 -11.47 -12.57 3.55
CA SER A 191 -10.80 -13.50 4.48
C SER A 191 -10.76 -14.95 3.96
N ARG A 192 -11.82 -15.42 3.28
CA ARG A 192 -11.84 -16.74 2.63
C ARG A 192 -10.84 -16.80 1.48
N VAL A 193 -10.77 -15.77 0.64
CA VAL A 193 -9.82 -15.69 -0.48
C VAL A 193 -8.37 -15.60 0.03
N GLU A 194 -8.09 -14.79 1.06
CA GLU A 194 -6.77 -14.74 1.73
C GLU A 194 -6.34 -16.12 2.23
N SER A 195 -7.28 -16.86 2.83
CA SER A 195 -7.01 -18.21 3.35
C SER A 195 -6.75 -19.21 2.21
N ALA A 196 -7.56 -19.17 1.15
CA ALA A 196 -7.42 -20.06 -0.01
C ALA A 196 -6.12 -19.81 -0.79
N LEU A 197 -5.65 -18.55 -0.85
CA LEU A 197 -4.44 -18.15 -1.57
C LEU A 197 -3.20 -18.03 -0.67
N SER A 198 -3.27 -18.55 0.55
CA SER A 198 -2.16 -18.51 1.50
C SER A 198 -0.89 -19.15 0.90
N GLY A 199 0.21 -18.40 0.89
CA GLY A 199 1.48 -18.83 0.30
C GLY A 199 1.56 -18.71 -1.23
N VAL A 200 0.50 -18.24 -1.89
CA VAL A 200 0.44 -18.03 -3.35
C VAL A 200 0.28 -16.55 -3.69
N ALA A 201 -0.57 -15.83 -2.97
CA ALA A 201 -0.82 -14.42 -3.20
C ALA A 201 -1.14 -13.63 -1.92
N GLU A 202 -0.82 -12.34 -1.93
CA GLU A 202 -1.47 -11.36 -1.07
C GLU A 202 -2.75 -10.85 -1.73
N VAL A 203 -3.81 -10.67 -0.93
CA VAL A 203 -5.12 -10.20 -1.42
C VAL A 203 -5.43 -8.82 -0.87
N ALA A 204 -5.53 -7.82 -1.75
CA ALA A 204 -5.83 -6.44 -1.36
C ALA A 204 -7.35 -6.18 -1.40
N ALA A 205 -7.94 -5.81 -0.27
CA ALA A 205 -9.35 -5.44 -0.14
C ALA A 205 -9.61 -3.99 -0.62
N GLN A 206 -9.63 -3.78 -1.94
CA GLN A 206 -9.79 -2.46 -2.55
C GLN A 206 -11.24 -1.95 -2.60
N PHE A 207 -12.22 -2.76 -2.19
CA PHE A 207 -13.60 -2.33 -2.00
C PHE A 207 -13.81 -1.50 -0.73
N LEU A 208 -12.84 -1.50 0.20
CA LEU A 208 -12.95 -0.70 1.42
C LEU A 208 -12.82 0.79 1.10
N ARG A 209 -13.72 1.57 1.67
CA ARG A 209 -13.74 3.03 1.57
C ARG A 209 -13.23 3.67 2.87
N PRO A 210 -12.75 4.93 2.82
CA PRO A 210 -12.50 5.67 4.05
C PRO A 210 -13.79 5.74 4.88
N PRO A 211 -13.72 5.64 6.22
CA PRO A 211 -14.90 5.86 7.05
C PRO A 211 -15.46 7.26 6.77
N ALA A 212 -16.79 7.39 6.76
CA ALA A 212 -17.44 8.69 6.67
C ALA A 212 -16.94 9.59 7.83
N PRO A 213 -16.71 10.89 7.57
CA PRO A 213 -16.21 11.83 8.58
C PRO A 213 -17.17 12.02 9.77
#